data_AF-A0A843BZJ4-F1
#
_entry.id   AF-A0A843BZJ4-F1
#
_cell.length_a   1.000
_cell.length_b   1.000
_cell.length_c   1.000
_cell.angle_alpha   90.00
_cell.angle_beta   90.00
_cell.angle_gamma   90.00
#
_symmetry.space_group_name_H-M   'P 1'
#
loop_
_entity.id
_entity.type
_entity.pdbx_description
1 polymer ?
#
loop_
_entity_poly.entity_id
_entity_poly.type
_entity_poly.pdbx_seq_one_letter_code
_entity_poly.pdbx_strand_id
1 'polypeptide(L)' 'MRILQLHANFIEFKPIKKEIKLAEETKEKEKRIEQVVVLFVA' A
#
# COMPACT_ATOMS: atom_id res chain seq x y z
N MET A 1 -0.99 -17.40 -6.28
CA MET A 1 -1.45 -16.05 -5.92
C MET A 1 -2.19 -16.15 -4.59
N ARG A 2 -1.70 -15.49 -3.54
CA ARG A 2 -2.36 -15.48 -2.23
C ARG A 2 -2.87 -14.07 -1.96
N ILE A 3 -4.12 -13.94 -1.53
CA ILE A 3 -4.77 -12.63 -1.32
C ILE A 3 -5.37 -12.58 0.08
N LEU A 4 -5.05 -11.53 0.83
CA LEU A 4 -5.72 -11.16 2.08
C LEU A 4 -6.63 -9.96 1.80
N GLN A 5 -7.93 -10.12 2.02
CA GLN A 5 -8.91 -9.05 1.90
C GLN A 5 -9.20 -8.44 3.26
N LEU A 6 -9.14 -7.11 3.36
CA LEU A 6 -9.42 -6.38 4.59
C LEU A 6 -10.41 -5.25 4.29
N HIS A 7 -11.62 -5.34 4.85
CA HIS A 7 -12.55 -4.22 4.87
C HIS A 7 -12.15 -3.27 6.01
N ALA A 8 -11.62 -2.10 5.67
CA ALA A 8 -11.05 -1.16 6.64
C ALA A 8 -11.73 0.20 6.55
N ASN A 9 -11.94 0.81 7.71
CA ASN A 9 -12.45 2.19 7.79
C ASN A 9 -11.48 3.17 7.10
N PHE A 10 -10.17 2.92 7.20
CA PHE A 10 -9.15 3.60 6.42
C PHE A 10 -7.87 2.76 6.34
N ILE A 11 -7.04 3.05 5.34
CA ILE A 11 -5.64 2.62 5.28
C ILE A 11 -4.75 3.83 5.02
N GLU A 12 -3.62 3.87 5.70
CA GLU A 12 -2.62 4.91 5.57
C GLU A 12 -1.25 4.28 5.36
N PHE A 13 -0.49 4.79 4.39
CA PHE A 13 0.85 4.30 4.09
C PHE A 13 1.77 5.41 3.61
N LYS A 14 3.06 5.27 3.96
CA LYS A 14 4.14 6.13 3.51
C LYS A 14 5.25 5.28 2.91
N PRO A 15 5.61 5.49 1.63
CA PRO A 15 6.81 4.86 1.07
C PRO A 15 8.06 5.34 1.80
N ILE A 16 8.93 4.41 2.22
CA ILE A 16 10.16 4.73 2.98
C ILE A 16 11.39 4.64 2.07
N LYS A 17 11.57 3.51 1.37
CA LYS A 17 12.70 3.28 0.48
C LYS A 17 12.30 2.28 -0.60
N LYS A 18 13.05 2.27 -1.70
CA LYS A 18 12.93 1.22 -2.71
C LYS A 18 13.38 -0.11 -2.12
N GLU A 19 12.52 -1.13 -2.21
CA GLU A 19 12.85 -2.48 -1.79
C GLU A 19 13.80 -3.17 -2.78
N ILE A 20 13.61 -2.91 -4.08
CA ILE A 20 14.46 -3.43 -5.16
C ILE A 20 14.90 -2.31 -6.10
N LYS A 21 16.04 -2.49 -6.80
CA LYS A 21 16.64 -1.47 -7.68
C LYS A 21 15.72 -1.02 -8.82
N LEU A 22 14.89 -1.95 -9.33
CA LEU A 22 13.96 -1.72 -10.43
C LEU A 22 12.61 -1.14 -9.97
N ALA A 23 12.41 -0.89 -8.68
CA ALA A 23 11.16 -0.32 -8.18
C ALA A 23 10.96 1.10 -8.72
N GLU A 24 9.70 1.41 -9.00
CA GLU A 24 9.28 2.73 -9.49
C GLU A 24 9.69 3.85 -8.52
N GLU A 25 9.91 5.03 -9.08
CA GLU A 25 10.13 6.23 -8.26
C GLU A 25 8.80 6.68 -7.65
N THR A 26 8.72 6.64 -6.33
CA THR A 26 7.55 7.12 -5.59
C THR A 26 7.95 8.27 -4.69
N LYS A 27 7.03 9.23 -4.54
CA LYS A 27 7.19 10.33 -3.60
C LYS A 27 6.93 9.80 -2.18
N GLU A 28 7.78 10.17 -1.22
CA GLU A 28 7.64 9.85 0.21
C GLU A 28 6.52 10.67 0.88
N LYS A 29 5.35 10.68 0.26
CA LYS A 29 4.16 11.34 0.79
C LYS A 29 3.26 10.29 1.43
N GLU A 30 2.75 10.63 2.61
CA GLU A 30 1.68 9.88 3.26
C GLU A 30 0.43 9.91 2.38
N LYS A 31 -0.16 8.74 2.17
CA LYS A 31 -1.42 8.58 1.47
C LYS A 31 -2.40 7.90 2.41
N ARG A 32 -3.58 8.48 2.54
CA ARG A 32 -4.70 7.94 3.30
C ARG A 32 -5.90 7.71 2.38
N ILE A 33 -6.53 6.56 2.53
CA ILE A 33 -7.74 6.17 1.78
C ILE A 33 -8.77 5.73 2.81
N GLU A 34 -9.98 6.27 2.73
CA GLU A 34 -11.08 5.96 3.65
C GLU A 34 -12.11 5.01 2.99
N GLN A 35 -12.81 4.23 3.82
CA GLN A 35 -13.87 3.30 3.43
C GLN A 35 -13.49 2.40 2.26
N VAL A 36 -12.50 1.53 2.47
CA VAL A 36 -11.86 0.76 1.39
C VAL A 36 -11.73 -0.72 1.73
N VAL A 37 -11.85 -1.57 0.72
CA VAL A 37 -11.42 -2.97 0.78
C VAL A 37 -9.99 -3.06 0.27
N VAL A 38 -9.06 -3.35 1.17
CA VAL A 38 -7.63 -3.51 0.86
C VAL A 38 -7.37 -4.96 0.46
N LEU A 39 -6.63 -5.15 -0.62
CA LEU A 39 -6.19 -6.45 -1.11
C LEU A 39 -4.67 -6.52 -1.00
N PHE A 40 -4.17 -7.28 -0.02
CA PHE A 40 -2.74 -7.60 0.03
C PHE A 40 -2.48 -8.84 -0.82
N VAL A 41 -1.60 -8.70 -1.80
CA VAL A 41 -1.24 -9.78 -2.74
C VAL A 41 0.19 -10.21 -2.47
N ALA A 42 0.41 -11.52 -2.32
CA ALA A 42 1.70 -12.14 -2.04
C ALA A 42 2.02 -13.30 -3.01
#